data_AF-A0A7J8P8L5-F1
#
_entry.id   AF-A0A7J8P8L5-F1
#
_cell.length_a   1.000
_cell.length_b   1.000
_cell.length_c   1.000
_cell.angle_alpha   90.00
_cell.angle_beta   90.00
_cell.angle_gamma   90.00
#
_symmetry.space_group_name_H-M   'P 1'
#
loop_
_entity.id
_entity.type
_entity.pdbx_description
1 polymer ?
#
loop_
_entity_poly.entity_id
_entity_poly.type
_entity_poly.pdbx_seq_one_letter_code
_entity_poly.pdbx_strand_id
1 'polypeptide(L)'
;MQLECPELQFSGPNKLGRVEYFQHLGNSKFCLAPRGESSWTLRFYESFFVECVPVILSDQVELPFQNVIDYTEISIKWPSTSIGPELLDYLASIPDEVIEQIIGRGRQVRCLWVYAPDSEPCSTMRALMWELQRKVRQFHQSAETFWLHNGSVVNRNLVEFAKWKPPMPLP
;
A
#
# COMPACT_ATOMS: atom_id res chain seq x y z
N MET A 1 28.05 -8.37 -0.76
CA MET A 1 27.49 -7.59 -1.89
C MET A 1 27.55 -6.13 -1.48
N GLN A 2 28.12 -5.25 -2.29
CA GLN A 2 28.35 -3.85 -1.93
C GLN A 2 27.11 -3.04 -2.31
N LEU A 3 26.46 -2.40 -1.34
CA LEU A 3 25.38 -1.45 -1.60
C LEU A 3 26.03 -0.20 -2.19
N GLU A 4 25.93 -0.02 -3.51
CA GLU A 4 26.44 1.16 -4.20
C GLU A 4 25.30 2.15 -4.45
N CYS A 5 25.52 3.41 -4.05
CA CYS A 5 24.66 4.53 -4.38
C CYS A 5 25.38 5.38 -5.45
N PRO A 6 24.83 5.54 -6.67
CA PRO A 6 25.42 6.43 -7.65
C PRO A 6 25.36 7.89 -7.18
N GLU A 7 26.33 8.71 -7.59
CA GLU A 7 26.29 10.16 -7.33
C GLU A 7 25.10 10.81 -8.07
N LEU A 8 24.10 11.26 -7.32
CA LEU A 8 22.90 11.90 -7.86
C LEU A 8 23.09 13.43 -7.95
N GLN A 9 22.95 13.98 -9.16
CA GLN A 9 22.97 15.44 -9.38
C GLN A 9 21.54 15.98 -9.55
N PHE A 10 21.14 16.91 -8.69
CA PHE A 10 19.78 17.49 -8.69
C PHE A 10 19.67 18.82 -9.45
N SER A 11 20.80 19.35 -9.93
CA SER A 11 20.91 20.63 -10.64
C SER A 11 21.98 20.57 -11.72
N GLY A 12 21.85 21.42 -12.75
CA GLY A 12 22.82 21.52 -13.84
C GLY A 12 22.48 20.64 -15.06
N PRO A 13 23.38 20.59 -16.06
CA PRO A 13 23.15 19.85 -17.32
C PRO A 13 23.09 18.33 -17.12
N ASN A 14 23.64 17.81 -16.02
CA ASN A 14 23.62 16.39 -15.64
C ASN A 14 22.51 16.09 -14.63
N LYS A 15 21.49 16.96 -14.53
CA LYS A 15 20.35 16.75 -13.63
C LYS A 15 19.67 15.42 -13.98
N LEU A 16 19.41 14.62 -12.96
CA LEU A 16 18.65 13.38 -13.10
C LEU A 16 17.29 13.63 -13.78
N GLY A 17 17.14 13.13 -14.99
CA GLY A 17 15.91 13.14 -15.74
C GLY A 17 14.91 12.11 -15.21
N ARG A 18 13.64 12.24 -15.61
CA ARG A 18 12.57 11.31 -15.21
C ARG A 18 12.87 9.87 -15.65
N VAL A 19 13.45 9.68 -16.84
CA VAL A 19 13.79 8.35 -17.37
C VAL A 19 14.94 7.72 -16.58
N GLU A 20 16.01 8.48 -16.33
CA GLU A 20 17.15 8.03 -15.55
C GLU A 20 16.75 7.67 -14.12
N TYR A 21 15.89 8.49 -13.48
CA TYR A 21 15.33 8.20 -12.15
C TYR A 21 14.67 6.81 -12.09
N PHE A 22 13.77 6.50 -13.03
CA PHE A 22 13.11 5.19 -13.06
C PHE A 22 14.05 4.05 -13.42
N GLN A 23 15.07 4.29 -14.26
CA GLN A 23 16.11 3.30 -14.54
C GLN A 23 16.93 2.98 -13.28
N HIS A 24 17.36 3.99 -12.52
CA HIS A 24 18.09 3.77 -11.27
C HIS A 24 17.23 3.08 -10.21
N LEU A 25 15.96 3.44 -10.11
CA LEU A 25 14.99 2.75 -9.25
C LEU A 25 14.84 1.27 -9.63
N GLY A 26 14.68 0.96 -10.92
CA GLY A 26 14.56 -0.42 -11.41
C GLY A 26 15.84 -1.26 -11.25
N ASN A 27 17.00 -0.61 -11.14
CA ASN A 27 18.26 -1.28 -10.85
C ASN A 27 18.53 -1.45 -9.34
N SER A 28 17.66 -0.91 -8.48
CA SER A 28 17.83 -0.96 -7.03
C SER A 28 17.00 -2.10 -6.44
N LYS A 29 17.59 -2.87 -5.51
CA LYS A 29 16.85 -3.91 -4.76
C LYS A 29 15.88 -3.30 -3.74
N PHE A 30 16.28 -2.18 -3.13
CA PHE A 30 15.56 -1.52 -2.04
C PHE A 30 15.30 -0.04 -2.36
N CYS A 31 14.06 0.40 -2.14
CA CYS A 31 13.61 1.75 -2.43
C CYS A 31 13.24 2.45 -1.12
N LEU A 32 14.12 3.33 -0.65
CA LEU A 32 13.90 4.07 0.57
C LEU A 32 12.77 5.09 0.38
N ALA A 33 11.74 4.99 1.23
CA ALA A 33 10.59 5.88 1.29
C ALA A 33 10.58 6.65 2.62
N PRO A 34 11.47 7.65 2.79
CA PRO A 34 11.47 8.51 3.97
C PRO A 34 10.25 9.41 4.00
N ARG A 35 9.86 9.79 5.22
CA ARG A 35 8.80 10.76 5.47
C ARG A 35 9.02 12.02 4.60
N GLY A 36 8.02 12.36 3.80
CA GLY A 36 7.94 13.63 3.08
C GLY A 36 7.15 14.68 3.86
N GLU A 37 6.98 15.87 3.27
CA GLU A 37 6.10 16.91 3.82
C GLU A 37 4.62 16.50 3.81
N SER A 38 4.21 15.69 2.82
CA SER A 38 2.89 15.08 2.75
C SER A 38 2.96 13.57 2.93
N SER A 39 1.88 13.00 3.47
CA SER A 39 1.72 11.55 3.68
C SER A 39 1.58 10.76 2.38
N TRP A 40 1.41 11.43 1.24
CA TRP A 40 1.12 10.84 -0.08
C TRP A 40 2.37 10.72 -0.97
N THR A 41 3.54 10.40 -0.39
CA THR A 41 4.75 10.22 -1.19
C THR A 41 4.53 9.12 -2.24
N LEU A 42 4.63 9.50 -3.52
CA LEU A 42 4.50 8.57 -4.65
C LEU A 42 5.60 7.51 -4.64
N ARG A 43 6.79 7.81 -4.10
CA ARG A 43 7.95 6.90 -4.07
C ARG A 43 7.64 5.52 -3.49
N PHE A 44 6.78 5.48 -2.46
CA PHE A 44 6.33 4.21 -1.89
C PHE A 44 5.56 3.38 -2.92
N TYR A 45 4.59 3.98 -3.61
CA TYR A 45 3.79 3.26 -4.60
C TYR A 45 4.56 2.97 -5.90
N GLU A 46 5.44 3.90 -6.32
CA GLU A 46 6.32 3.73 -7.48
C GLU A 46 7.23 2.51 -7.35
N SER A 47 7.68 2.18 -6.13
CA SER A 47 8.53 1.02 -5.84
C SER A 47 7.92 -0.30 -6.34
N PHE A 48 6.59 -0.47 -6.25
CA PHE A 48 5.90 -1.66 -6.71
C PHE A 48 5.85 -1.80 -8.24
N PHE A 49 5.94 -0.68 -8.97
CA PHE A 49 5.93 -0.69 -10.44
C PHE A 49 7.32 -0.89 -11.02
N VAL A 50 8.36 -0.47 -10.31
CA VAL A 50 9.77 -0.70 -10.68
C VAL A 50 10.35 -1.96 -10.02
N GLU A 51 9.52 -2.76 -9.33
CA GLU A 51 9.88 -4.04 -8.73
C GLU A 51 11.04 -3.96 -7.72
N CYS A 52 11.01 -2.90 -6.94
CA CYS A 52 11.98 -2.58 -5.91
C CYS A 52 11.31 -2.67 -4.54
N VAL A 53 11.94 -3.32 -3.56
CA VAL A 53 11.33 -3.52 -2.23
C VAL A 53 11.20 -2.17 -1.50
N PRO A 54 9.99 -1.71 -1.15
CA PRO A 54 9.82 -0.46 -0.42
C PRO A 54 10.34 -0.58 1.01
N VAL A 55 11.20 0.36 1.41
CA VAL A 55 11.69 0.52 2.78
C VAL A 55 11.13 1.81 3.36
N ILE A 56 10.11 1.69 4.20
CA ILE A 56 9.37 2.77 4.81
C ILE A 56 10.19 3.32 5.99
N LEU A 57 10.61 4.59 5.90
CA LEU A 57 11.32 5.32 6.95
C LEU A 57 10.42 6.44 7.50
N SER A 58 9.29 6.03 8.09
CA SER A 58 8.28 6.92 8.66
C SER A 58 7.47 6.20 9.73
N ASP A 59 7.67 6.54 11.00
CA ASP A 59 7.11 5.79 12.13
C ASP A 59 5.58 5.89 12.18
N GLN A 60 5.05 7.08 11.94
CA GLN A 60 3.63 7.41 12.03
C GLN A 60 2.88 7.30 10.70
N VAL A 61 3.44 6.63 9.70
CA VAL A 61 2.73 6.46 8.42
C VAL A 61 1.54 5.52 8.58
N GLU A 62 0.39 5.97 8.10
CA GLU A 62 -0.79 5.14 7.84
C GLU A 62 -0.81 4.81 6.36
N LEU A 63 -0.99 3.52 6.04
CA LEU A 63 -0.99 3.04 4.66
C LEU A 63 -2.43 2.75 4.22
N PRO A 64 -2.76 2.95 2.94
CA PRO A 64 -4.10 2.67 2.45
C PRO A 64 -4.41 1.17 2.54
N PHE A 65 -5.66 0.83 2.83
CA PHE A 65 -6.14 -0.55 2.82
C PHE A 65 -5.39 -1.51 3.76
N GLN A 66 -4.83 -1.02 4.88
CA GLN A 66 -4.12 -1.84 5.87
C GLN A 66 -4.95 -2.99 6.47
N ASN A 67 -6.29 -2.93 6.37
CA ASN A 67 -7.13 -4.04 6.84
C ASN A 67 -7.28 -5.16 5.80
N VAL A 68 -6.81 -4.93 4.58
CA VAL A 68 -6.89 -5.84 3.43
C VAL A 68 -5.50 -6.28 2.99
N ILE A 69 -4.52 -5.40 3.06
CA ILE A 69 -3.16 -5.62 2.58
C ILE A 69 -2.23 -5.77 3.78
N ASP A 70 -1.60 -6.93 3.90
CA ASP A 70 -0.53 -7.13 4.87
C ASP A 70 0.77 -6.51 4.34
N TYR A 71 1.06 -5.30 4.82
CA TYR A 71 2.27 -4.59 4.46
C TYR A 71 3.57 -5.26 4.95
N THR A 72 3.49 -6.15 5.95
CA THR A 72 4.67 -6.88 6.43
C THR A 72 5.18 -7.89 5.40
N GLU A 73 4.32 -8.30 4.46
CA GLU A 73 4.69 -9.25 3.42
C GLU A 73 5.29 -8.57 2.17
N ILE A 74 4.96 -7.31 1.94
CA ILE A 74 5.27 -6.58 0.69
C ILE A 74 6.21 -5.40 0.88
N SER A 75 6.62 -5.10 2.12
CA SER A 75 7.47 -3.95 2.44
C SER A 75 8.30 -4.19 3.68
N ILE A 76 9.29 -3.32 3.89
CA ILE A 76 10.07 -3.24 5.13
C ILE A 76 9.73 -1.91 5.79
N LYS A 77 9.41 -1.90 7.08
CA LYS A 77 9.26 -0.67 7.88
C LYS A 77 10.37 -0.61 8.91
N TRP A 78 11.11 0.49 8.92
CA TRP A 78 12.28 0.66 9.77
C TRP A 78 12.17 1.93 10.64
N PRO A 79 12.63 1.90 11.91
CA PRO A 79 12.54 3.06 12.80
C PRO A 79 13.26 4.28 12.23
N SER A 80 12.56 5.41 12.15
CA SER A 80 13.11 6.65 11.56
C SER A 80 14.26 7.24 12.37
N THR A 81 14.38 6.87 13.65
CA THR A 81 15.45 7.27 14.57
C THR A 81 16.74 6.45 14.45
N SER A 82 16.74 5.37 13.66
CA SER A 82 17.86 4.42 13.55
C SER A 82 18.34 4.30 12.09
N ILE A 83 18.39 5.44 11.39
CA ILE A 83 18.89 5.51 10.02
C ILE A 83 20.41 5.67 10.08
N GLY A 84 21.11 4.56 10.24
CA GLY A 84 22.57 4.48 10.26
C GLY A 84 23.08 3.22 9.52
N PRO A 85 24.37 2.85 9.73
CA PRO A 85 24.95 1.63 9.16
C PRO A 85 24.13 0.37 9.47
N GLU A 86 23.45 0.34 10.61
CA GLU A 86 22.58 -0.78 11.02
C GLU A 86 21.46 -1.09 10.02
N LEU A 87 20.91 -0.06 9.36
CA LEU A 87 19.91 -0.26 8.32
C LEU A 87 20.54 -0.90 7.08
N LEU A 88 21.72 -0.43 6.68
CA LEU A 88 22.43 -0.96 5.52
C LEU A 88 22.87 -2.41 5.75
N ASP A 89 23.39 -2.71 6.94
CA ASP A 89 23.77 -4.07 7.35
C ASP A 89 22.56 -5.01 7.36
N TYR A 90 21.42 -4.54 7.89
CA TYR A 90 20.17 -5.28 7.84
C TYR A 90 19.73 -5.56 6.40
N LEU A 91 19.65 -4.54 5.54
CA LEU A 91 19.23 -4.70 4.14
C LEU A 91 20.19 -5.62 3.36
N ALA A 92 21.50 -5.51 3.61
CA ALA A 92 22.51 -6.36 2.99
C ALA A 92 22.47 -7.81 3.47
N SER A 93 21.91 -8.06 4.67
CA SER A 93 21.75 -9.41 5.22
C SER A 93 20.58 -10.20 4.62
N ILE A 94 19.65 -9.53 3.94
CA ILE A 94 18.46 -10.17 3.38
C ILE A 94 18.84 -11.00 2.14
N PRO A 95 18.53 -12.31 2.10
CA PRO A 95 18.80 -13.14 0.93
C PRO A 95 17.99 -12.73 -0.29
N ASP A 96 18.57 -12.86 -1.48
CA ASP A 96 17.93 -12.50 -2.75
C ASP A 96 16.61 -13.25 -2.98
N GLU A 97 16.49 -14.51 -2.53
CA GLU A 97 15.24 -15.27 -2.60
C GLU A 97 14.11 -14.60 -1.81
N VAL A 98 14.42 -14.03 -0.63
CA VAL A 98 13.43 -13.32 0.19
C VAL A 98 13.02 -12.01 -0.50
N ILE A 99 13.97 -11.31 -1.11
CA ILE A 99 13.71 -10.09 -1.89
C ILE A 99 12.75 -10.38 -3.05
N GLU A 100 13.02 -11.44 -3.83
CA GLU A 100 12.16 -11.86 -4.94
C GLU A 100 10.75 -12.26 -4.47
N GLN A 101 10.62 -12.89 -3.29
CA GLN A 101 9.32 -13.19 -2.71
C GLN A 101 8.53 -11.92 -2.34
N ILE A 102 9.19 -10.94 -1.71
CA ILE A 102 8.58 -9.65 -1.37
C ILE A 102 8.12 -8.93 -2.64
N ILE A 103 8.97 -8.87 -3.67
CA ILE A 103 8.63 -8.30 -4.97
C ILE A 103 7.45 -9.05 -5.59
N GLY A 104 7.47 -10.38 -5.57
CA GLY A 104 6.41 -11.23 -6.09
C GLY A 104 5.05 -10.97 -5.46
N ARG A 105 5.00 -10.80 -4.13
CA ARG A 105 3.77 -10.40 -3.42
C ARG A 105 3.37 -8.97 -3.75
N GLY A 106 4.34 -8.04 -3.84
CA GLY A 106 4.13 -6.67 -4.31
C GLY A 106 3.46 -6.58 -5.69
N ARG A 107 3.88 -7.42 -6.65
CA ARG A 107 3.27 -7.50 -7.99
C ARG A 107 1.79 -7.87 -7.95
N GLN A 108 1.38 -8.72 -7.01
CA GLN A 108 -0.01 -9.17 -6.90
C GLN A 108 -0.96 -8.06 -6.44
N VAL A 109 -0.44 -7.11 -5.65
CA VAL A 109 -1.24 -6.03 -5.05
C VAL A 109 -1.06 -4.67 -5.74
N ARG A 110 -0.07 -4.50 -6.62
CA ARG A 110 0.24 -3.18 -7.22
C ARG A 110 -0.91 -2.55 -8.01
N CYS A 111 -1.82 -3.37 -8.52
CA CYS A 111 -3.03 -2.92 -9.20
C CYS A 111 -4.03 -2.19 -8.27
N LEU A 112 -3.97 -2.42 -6.95
CA LEU A 112 -4.78 -1.70 -5.96
C LEU A 112 -4.35 -0.23 -5.78
N TRP A 113 -3.26 0.19 -6.42
CA TRP A 113 -2.79 1.58 -6.47
C TRP A 113 -3.24 2.32 -7.74
N VAL A 114 -3.84 1.61 -8.71
CA VAL A 114 -4.24 2.16 -10.01
C VAL A 114 -5.76 2.27 -10.11
N TYR A 115 -6.23 3.47 -10.45
CA TYR A 115 -7.61 3.65 -10.90
C TYR A 115 -7.76 3.06 -12.29
N ALA A 116 -8.34 1.87 -12.35
CA ALA A 116 -8.67 1.18 -13.58
C ALA A 116 -10.20 1.15 -13.79
N PRO A 117 -10.70 0.91 -15.02
CA PRO A 117 -12.12 0.76 -15.28
C PRO A 117 -12.75 -0.37 -14.44
N ASP A 118 -14.06 -0.28 -14.18
CA ASP A 118 -14.79 -1.24 -13.34
C ASP A 118 -14.80 -2.68 -13.89
N SER A 119 -14.45 -2.87 -15.17
CA SER A 119 -14.27 -4.19 -15.77
C SER A 119 -13.02 -4.91 -15.27
N GLU A 120 -12.03 -4.17 -14.75
CA GLU A 120 -10.79 -4.76 -14.28
C GLU A 120 -10.99 -5.44 -12.92
N PRO A 121 -10.58 -6.71 -12.79
CA PRO A 121 -10.77 -7.42 -11.55
C PRO A 121 -9.91 -6.82 -10.45
N CYS A 122 -8.85 -6.06 -10.71
CA CYS A 122 -8.03 -5.44 -9.69
C CYS A 122 -7.83 -3.94 -9.94
N SER A 123 -8.31 -3.11 -9.01
CA SER A 123 -8.19 -1.65 -9.07
C SER A 123 -8.26 -1.02 -7.67
N THR A 124 -7.83 0.24 -7.57
CA THR A 124 -8.03 1.06 -6.37
C THR A 124 -9.50 1.16 -5.97
N MET A 125 -10.42 1.24 -6.94
CA MET A 125 -11.86 1.32 -6.67
C MET A 125 -12.34 0.10 -5.91
N ARG A 126 -11.86 -1.10 -6.28
CA ARG A 126 -12.23 -2.33 -5.57
C ARG A 126 -11.70 -2.33 -4.14
N ALA A 127 -10.47 -1.90 -3.91
CA ALA A 127 -9.90 -1.79 -2.57
C ALA A 127 -10.66 -0.79 -1.68
N LEU A 128 -11.03 0.36 -2.25
CA LEU A 128 -11.88 1.35 -1.58
C LEU A 128 -13.22 0.74 -1.18
N MET A 129 -13.87 0.01 -2.08
CA MET A 129 -15.14 -0.65 -1.80
C MET A 129 -15.02 -1.73 -0.72
N TRP A 130 -13.93 -2.48 -0.65
CA TRP A 130 -13.67 -3.42 0.44
C TRP A 130 -13.59 -2.72 1.80
N GLU A 131 -12.82 -1.64 1.93
CA GLU A 131 -12.71 -0.86 3.18
C GLU A 131 -14.05 -0.21 3.56
N LEU A 132 -14.74 0.42 2.60
CA LEU A 132 -16.02 1.05 2.83
C LEU A 132 -17.06 0.03 3.30
N GLN A 133 -17.13 -1.13 2.68
CA GLN A 133 -18.04 -2.19 3.08
C GLN A 133 -17.83 -2.64 4.53
N ARG A 134 -16.57 -2.72 4.98
CA ARG A 134 -16.28 -3.04 6.39
C ARG A 134 -16.86 -1.98 7.32
N LYS A 135 -16.81 -0.71 6.92
CA LYS A 135 -17.37 0.42 7.68
C LYS A 135 -18.90 0.53 7.58
N VAL A 136 -19.53 0.06 6.49
CA VAL A 136 -21.00 0.02 6.37
C VAL A 136 -21.61 -0.69 7.57
N ARG A 137 -20.97 -1.73 8.11
CA ARG A 137 -21.42 -2.44 9.33
C ARG A 137 -21.43 -1.59 10.61
N GLN A 138 -20.84 -0.40 10.60
CA GLN A 138 -20.81 0.51 11.73
C GLN A 138 -21.79 1.68 11.54
N PHE A 139 -22.03 2.11 10.29
CA PHE A 139 -22.91 3.21 9.94
C PHE A 139 -24.31 2.71 9.51
N HIS A 140 -25.17 2.46 10.50
CA HIS A 140 -26.55 1.98 10.31
C HIS A 140 -27.54 3.08 9.92
N GLN A 141 -27.10 4.34 9.82
CA GLN A 141 -27.97 5.46 9.48
C GLN A 141 -28.01 5.61 7.95
N SER A 142 -29.05 5.07 7.33
CA SER A 142 -29.37 5.30 5.92
C SER A 142 -30.88 5.34 5.72
N ALA A 143 -31.33 5.89 4.59
CA ALA A 143 -32.75 5.87 4.20
C ALA A 143 -33.28 4.44 3.94
N GLU A 144 -32.38 3.44 3.86
CA GLU A 144 -32.71 2.03 3.63
C GLU A 144 -32.63 1.19 4.91
N THR A 145 -32.49 1.84 6.07
CA THR A 145 -32.41 1.20 7.38
C THR A 145 -33.60 1.58 8.25
N PHE A 146 -34.24 0.60 8.88
CA PHE A 146 -35.46 0.76 9.67
C PHE A 146 -35.26 0.21 11.09
N TRP A 147 -35.86 0.87 12.08
CA TRP A 147 -35.78 0.48 13.49
C TRP A 147 -37.11 -0.11 13.95
N LEU A 148 -37.07 -1.34 14.46
CA LEU A 148 -38.24 -2.00 15.01
C LEU A 148 -38.40 -1.67 16.51
N HIS A 149 -39.62 -1.83 17.03
CA HIS A 149 -39.95 -1.51 18.43
C HIS A 149 -39.13 -2.33 19.46
N ASN A 150 -38.55 -3.45 19.05
CA ASN A 150 -37.71 -4.32 19.86
C ASN A 150 -36.21 -3.92 19.83
N GLY A 151 -35.87 -2.78 19.22
CA GLY A 151 -34.49 -2.30 19.08
C GLY A 151 -33.71 -2.92 17.91
N SER A 152 -34.35 -3.78 17.09
CA SER A 152 -33.69 -4.38 15.93
C SER A 152 -33.56 -3.39 14.78
N VAL A 153 -32.42 -3.47 14.08
CA VAL A 153 -32.13 -2.70 12.87
C VAL A 153 -32.27 -3.62 11.65
N VAL A 154 -33.15 -3.27 10.71
CA VAL A 154 -33.48 -4.08 9.52
C VAL A 154 -33.41 -3.29 8.22
N ASN A 155 -33.28 -3.97 7.08
CA ASN A 155 -33.43 -3.33 5.76
C ASN A 155 -34.90 -3.29 5.31
N ARG A 156 -35.13 -2.75 4.11
CA ARG A 156 -36.44 -2.71 3.43
C ARG A 156 -37.14 -4.08 3.33
N ASN A 157 -36.39 -5.17 3.32
CA ASN A 157 -36.90 -6.55 3.26
C ASN A 157 -37.03 -7.19 4.66
N LEU A 158 -36.96 -6.40 5.74
CA LEU A 158 -37.01 -6.85 7.14
C LEU A 158 -35.90 -7.83 7.54
N VAL A 159 -34.78 -7.85 6.80
CA VAL A 159 -33.61 -8.65 7.17
C VAL A 159 -32.81 -7.87 8.22
N GLU A 160 -32.53 -8.52 9.35
CA GLU A 160 -31.66 -7.97 10.40
C GLU A 160 -30.27 -7.63 9.88
N PHE A 161 -29.73 -6.51 10.33
CA PHE A 161 -28.44 -5.98 9.91
C PHE A 161 -27.28 -6.98 10.00
N ALA A 162 -27.25 -7.81 11.05
CA ALA A 162 -26.25 -8.85 11.24
C ALA A 162 -26.27 -9.93 10.14
N LYS A 163 -27.39 -10.08 9.43
CA LYS A 163 -27.61 -11.08 8.36
C LYS A 163 -27.51 -10.48 6.95
N TRP A 164 -27.14 -9.20 6.81
CA TRP A 164 -27.02 -8.57 5.50
C TRP A 164 -25.88 -9.20 4.69
N LYS A 165 -26.19 -9.60 3.47
CA LYS A 165 -25.16 -10.01 2.51
C LYS A 165 -24.39 -8.75 2.09
N PRO A 166 -23.05 -8.75 2.23
CA PRO A 166 -22.25 -7.65 1.74
C PRO A 166 -22.40 -7.52 0.20
N PRO A 167 -22.43 -6.29 -0.34
CA PRO A 167 -22.52 -6.07 -1.80
C PRO A 167 -21.29 -6.58 -2.56
N MET A 168 -20.14 -6.75 -1.89
CA MET A 168 -18.89 -7.24 -2.45
C MET A 168 -18.28 -8.33 -1.55
N PRO A 169 -17.74 -9.43 -2.08
CA PRO A 169 -16.96 -10.35 -1.26
C PRO A 169 -15.70 -9.64 -0.73
N LEU A 170 -15.42 -9.76 0.57
CA LEU A 170 -14.13 -9.36 1.11
C LEU A 170 -13.07 -10.38 0.62
N PRO A 171 -11.85 -9.92 0.36
CA PRO A 171 -10.73 -10.79 -0.02
C PRO A 171 -10.35 -11.75 1.11
#